data_AF-A0A928NGL5-F1
#
_entry.id   AF-A0A928NGL5-F1
#
_cell.length_a   1.000
_cell.length_b   1.000
_cell.length_c   1.000
_cell.angle_alpha   90.00
_cell.angle_beta   90.00
_cell.angle_gamma   90.00
#
_symmetry.space_group_name_H-M   'P 1'
#
loop_
_entity.id
_entity.type
_entity.pdbx_description
1 polymer ?
#
loop_
_entity_poly.entity_id
_entity_poly.type
_entity_poly.pdbx_seq_one_letter_code
_entity_poly.pdbx_strand_id
1 'polypeptide(L)' 'MQSNKRPETMERITTKALADAFIQEQIADVRQQVGNKKVLLALSGGVDSSVVAALLIKAIGKQLVCVHV' A
#
# COMPACT_ATOMS: atom_id res chain seq x y z
N MET A 1 -13.50 2.77 16.46
CA MET A 1 -12.24 2.28 15.86
C MET A 1 -12.54 0.91 15.27
N GLN A 2 -12.53 0.76 13.95
CA GLN A 2 -12.69 -0.56 13.35
C GLN A 2 -11.51 -1.43 13.82
N SER A 3 -11.80 -2.66 14.20
CA SER A 3 -10.78 -3.63 14.59
C SER A 3 -9.88 -3.88 13.38
N ASN A 4 -8.60 -3.51 13.45
CA ASN A 4 -7.58 -3.81 12.43
C ASN A 4 -7.23 -5.32 12.39
N LYS A 5 -8.17 -6.19 12.75
CA LYS A 5 -8.03 -7.64 12.69
C LYS A 5 -8.62 -8.10 11.35
N ARG A 6 -7.79 -8.77 10.55
CA ARG A 6 -8.24 -9.48 9.36
C ARG A 6 -9.42 -10.41 9.74
N PRO A 7 -10.59 -10.30 9.09
CA PRO A 7 -11.71 -11.21 9.32
C PRO A 7 -11.32 -12.66 9.04
N GLU A 8 -11.83 -13.60 9.84
CA GLU A 8 -11.56 -15.04 9.64
C GLU A 8 -12.13 -15.57 8.32
N THR A 9 -13.17 -14.90 7.80
CA THR A 9 -13.81 -15.21 6.52
C THR A 9 -13.08 -14.63 5.31
N MET A 10 -12.06 -13.80 5.50
CA MET A 10 -11.35 -13.20 4.37
C MET A 10 -10.47 -14.23 3.67
N GLU A 11 -10.76 -14.51 2.39
CA GLU A 11 -9.95 -15.41 1.58
C GLU A 11 -8.49 -14.94 1.47
N ARG A 12 -7.57 -15.90 1.36
CA ARG A 12 -6.15 -15.59 1.14
C ARG A 12 -5.94 -15.26 -0.34
N ILE A 13 -5.13 -14.23 -0.58
CA ILE A 13 -4.56 -13.96 -1.90
C ILE A 13 -3.52 -15.05 -2.19
N THR A 14 -3.91 -16.06 -2.97
CA THR A 14 -3.07 -17.22 -3.31
C THR A 14 -2.69 -17.28 -4.79
N THR A 15 -3.27 -16.40 -5.62
CA THR A 15 -3.00 -16.35 -7.05
C THR A 15 -2.56 -14.96 -7.48
N LYS A 16 -1.82 -14.88 -8.58
CA LYS A 16 -1.39 -13.61 -9.16
C LYS A 16 -2.58 -12.73 -9.54
N ALA A 17 -3.66 -13.32 -10.08
CA ALA A 17 -4.85 -12.56 -10.48
C ALA A 17 -5.52 -11.86 -9.27
N LEU A 18 -5.64 -12.56 -8.14
CA LEU A 18 -6.16 -11.97 -6.90
C LEU A 18 -5.23 -10.87 -6.37
N ALA A 19 -3.91 -11.06 -6.46
CA ALA A 19 -2.94 -10.06 -6.03
C ALA A 19 -3.01 -8.80 -6.91
N ASP A 20 -3.10 -8.97 -8.24
CA ASP A 20 -3.22 -7.87 -9.18
C ASP A 20 -4.50 -7.06 -8.94
N ALA A 21 -5.64 -7.75 -8.72
CA ALA A 21 -6.91 -7.09 -8.39
C ALA A 21 -6.81 -6.26 -7.10
N PHE A 22 -6.26 -6.83 -6.02
CA PHE A 22 -6.04 -6.12 -4.76
C PHE A 22 -5.12 -4.90 -4.96
N ILE A 23 -4.02 -5.05 -5.71
CA ILE A 23 -3.10 -3.94 -5.98
C ILE A 23 -3.81 -2.80 -6.71
N GLN A 24 -4.67 -3.09 -7.70
CA GLN A 24 -5.40 -2.04 -8.42
C GLN A 24 -6.39 -1.31 -7.51
N GLU A 25 -7.13 -2.04 -6.67
CA GLU A 25 -8.03 -1.47 -5.68
C GLU A 25 -7.27 -0.52 -4.73
N GLN A 26 -6.17 -1.01 -4.14
CA GLN A 26 -5.38 -0.21 -3.22
C GLN A 26 -4.73 1.02 -3.88
N ILE A 27 -4.33 0.93 -5.15
CA ILE A 27 -3.84 2.09 -5.90
C ILE A 27 -4.93 3.16 -6.03
N ALA A 28 -6.16 2.76 -6.33
CA ALA A 28 -7.29 3.69 -6.45
C ALA A 28 -7.60 4.35 -5.10
N ASP A 29 -7.68 3.56 -4.03
CA ASP A 29 -7.95 4.05 -2.67
C ASP A 29 -6.88 5.05 -2.22
N VAL A 30 -5.60 4.71 -2.40
CA VAL A 30 -4.48 5.60 -2.04
C VAL A 30 -4.56 6.90 -2.82
N ARG A 31 -4.81 6.85 -4.14
CA ARG A 31 -4.94 8.06 -4.96
C ARG A 31 -6.08 8.95 -4.48
N GLN A 32 -7.24 8.35 -4.15
CA GLN A 32 -8.39 9.08 -3.63
C GLN A 32 -8.07 9.71 -2.27
N GLN A 33 -7.44 8.96 -1.36
CA GLN A 33 -7.15 9.43 -0.02
C GLN A 33 -6.07 10.52 0.02
N VAL A 34 -5.01 10.36 -0.79
CA VAL A 34 -3.88 11.29 -0.83
C VAL A 34 -4.20 12.54 -1.64
N GLY A 35 -4.88 12.39 -2.78
CA GLY A 35 -5.12 13.47 -3.73
C GLY A 35 -3.81 14.12 -4.16
N ASN A 36 -3.69 15.43 -3.93
CA ASN A 36 -2.50 16.22 -4.32
C ASN A 36 -1.46 16.41 -3.19
N LYS A 37 -1.62 15.72 -2.06
CA LYS A 37 -0.71 15.85 -0.91
C LYS A 37 0.58 15.06 -1.13
N LYS A 38 1.62 15.39 -0.35
CA LYS A 38 2.84 14.59 -0.27
C LYS A 38 2.74 13.56 0.85
N VAL A 39 3.42 12.43 0.69
CA VAL A 39 3.48 11.33 1.66
C VAL A 39 4.93 11.09 2.06
N LEU A 40 5.17 10.94 3.37
CA LEU A 40 6.46 10.58 3.94
C LEU A 40 6.41 9.12 4.40
N LEU A 41 7.39 8.31 4.00
CA LEU A 41 7.54 6.92 4.42
C LEU A 41 8.90 6.69 5.07
N ALA A 42 8.90 6.19 6.31
CA ALA A 42 10.11 5.68 6.94
C ALA A 42 10.38 4.25 6.44
N LEU A 43 11.50 4.05 5.76
CA LEU A 43 11.89 2.80 5.14
C LEU A 43 12.91 2.07 6.03
N SER A 44 12.47 1.03 6.73
CA SER A 44 13.32 0.22 7.63
C SER A 44 14.12 -0.88 6.94
N GLY A 45 13.85 -1.16 5.66
CA GLY A 45 14.37 -2.34 4.95
C GLY A 45 13.61 -3.64 5.22
N GLY A 46 12.60 -3.62 6.10
CA GLY A 46 11.68 -4.74 6.29
C GLY A 46 10.78 -4.99 5.07
N VAL A 47 10.22 -6.20 4.97
CA VAL A 47 9.36 -6.58 3.84
C VAL A 47 8.10 -5.69 3.77
N ASP A 48 7.49 -5.38 4.90
CA ASP A 48 6.26 -4.59 4.95
C ASP A 48 6.49 -3.17 4.41
N SER A 49 7.50 -2.46 4.94
CA SER A 49 7.82 -1.10 4.52
C SER A 49 8.29 -1.04 3.06
N SER A 50 8.96 -2.09 2.57
CA SER A 50 9.41 -2.20 1.18
C SER A 50 8.25 -2.43 0.20
N VAL A 51 7.29 -3.31 0.56
CA VAL A 51 6.10 -3.55 -0.26
C VAL A 51 5.22 -2.30 -0.30
N VAL A 52 5.04 -1.62 0.83
CA VAL A 52 4.31 -0.34 0.89
C VAL A 52 5.00 0.72 0.03
N ALA A 53 6.34 0.84 0.09
CA ALA A 53 7.08 1.78 -0.76
C ALA A 53 6.81 1.51 -2.25
N ALA A 54 6.89 0.26 -2.68
CA ALA A 54 6.63 -0.11 -4.07
C ALA A 54 5.18 0.21 -4.50
N LEU A 55 4.19 -0.04 -3.63
CA LEU A 55 2.79 0.28 -3.90
C LEU A 55 2.56 1.80 -4.01
N LEU A 56 3.11 2.58 -3.09
CA LEU A 56 2.98 4.04 -3.09
C LEU A 56 3.69 4.68 -4.30
N ILE A 57 4.85 4.16 -4.71
CA ILE A 57 5.52 4.61 -5.94
C ILE A 57 4.60 4.42 -7.16
N LYS A 58 3.90 3.27 -7.26
CA LYS A 58 2.94 3.02 -8.33
C LYS A 58 1.70 3.93 -8.26
N ALA A 59 1.23 4.22 -7.05
CA ALA A 59 0.02 5.01 -6.84
C ALA A 59 0.24 6.51 -7.09
N ILE A 60 1.26 7.10 -6.46
CA ILE A 60 1.43 8.55 -6.32
C ILE A 60 2.82 9.07 -6.75
N GLY A 61 3.74 8.19 -7.14
CA GLY A 61 5.03 8.54 -7.74
C GLY A 61 5.81 9.61 -6.97
N LYS A 62 6.02 10.77 -7.60
CA LYS A 62 6.84 11.88 -7.06
C LYS A 62 6.26 12.55 -5.81
N GLN A 63 5.03 12.22 -5.41
CA GLN A 63 4.44 12.70 -4.15
C GLN A 63 4.99 11.95 -2.92
N LEU A 64 5.60 10.78 -3.12
CA LEU A 64 6.22 9.98 -2.07
C LEU A 64 7.66 10.44 -1.81
N VAL A 65 7.99 10.62 -0.53
CA VAL A 65 9.35 10.82 -0.04
C VAL A 65 9.67 9.68 0.92
N CYS A 66 10.71 8.89 0.60
CA CYS A 66 11.19 7.83 1.47
C CYS A 66 12.40 8.32 2.29
N VAL A 67 12.40 8.04 3.58
CA VAL A 67 13.55 8.26 4.47
C VAL A 67 14.01 6.89 4.96
N HIS A 68 15.24 6.52 4.61
CA HIS A 68 15.88 5.31 5.09
C HIS A 68 16.80 5.65 6.26
N VAL A 69 16.78 4.81 7.30
CA VAL A 69 17.57 4.95 8.53
C VAL A 69 18.29 3.64 8.80
#